data_AF-A0A7Y5KYF6-F1
#
_entry.id   AF-A0A7Y5KYF6-F1
#
_cell.length_a   1.000
_cell.length_b   1.000
_cell.length_c   1.000
_cell.angle_alpha   90.00
_cell.angle_beta   90.00
_cell.angle_gamma   90.00
#
_symmetry.space_group_name_H-M   'P 1'
#
loop_
_entity.id
_entity.type
_entity.pdbx_description
1 polymer ?
#
loop_
_entity_poly.entity_id
_entity_poly.type
_entity_poly.pdbx_seq_one_letter_code
_entity_poly.pdbx_strand_id
1 'polypeptide(L)' 'MFPRRVFVGSVLGLASATVGAGCVSTRGPSVPQGAIAPSFTLKSHLGTEVSLDSLTAQGPAVLVFYRGFW' A
#
# COMPACT_ATOMS: atom_id res chain seq x y z
N MET A 1 -26.32 -32.79 -54.41
CA MET A 1 -26.68 -31.94 -53.26
C MET A 1 -26.31 -32.72 -51.99
N PHE A 2 -25.09 -32.52 -51.45
CA PHE A 2 -24.56 -33.29 -50.31
C PHE A 2 -24.82 -32.55 -48.99
N PRO A 3 -25.38 -33.21 -47.94
CA PRO A 3 -25.63 -32.53 -46.68
C PRO A 3 -24.36 -32.44 -45.83
N ARG A 4 -24.15 -31.23 -45.31
CA ARG A 4 -23.13 -30.83 -44.34
C ARG A 4 -23.22 -31.71 -43.08
N ARG A 5 -22.13 -32.38 -42.72
CA ARG A 5 -21.95 -32.97 -41.39
C ARG A 5 -20.87 -32.21 -40.63
N VAL A 6 -21.27 -31.79 -39.44
CA VAL A 6 -20.69 -30.76 -38.57
C VAL A 6 -19.40 -31.27 -37.91
N PHE A 7 -18.30 -30.53 -38.08
CA PHE A 7 -17.11 -30.67 -37.24
C PHE A 7 -17.45 -30.09 -35.86
N VAL A 8 -17.63 -30.95 -34.86
CA VAL A 8 -17.73 -30.56 -33.45
C VAL A 8 -16.33 -30.22 -32.98
N GLY A 9 -16.01 -28.93 -33.01
CA GLY A 9 -14.75 -28.37 -32.50
C GLY A 9 -14.70 -28.46 -30.98
N SER A 10 -13.75 -29.24 -30.48
CA SER A 10 -13.37 -29.27 -29.07
C SER A 10 -12.73 -27.93 -28.70
N VAL A 11 -13.40 -27.13 -27.87
CA VAL A 11 -12.81 -25.91 -27.28
C VAL A 11 -12.66 -26.16 -25.78
N LEU A 12 -11.53 -26.79 -25.43
CA LEU A 12 -11.04 -26.83 -24.06
C LEU A 12 -10.38 -25.46 -23.78
N GLY A 13 -11.19 -24.52 -23.32
CA GLY A 13 -10.74 -23.17 -22.97
C GLY A 13 -9.84 -23.19 -21.74
N LEU A 14 -8.58 -22.78 -21.93
CA LEU A 14 -7.63 -22.50 -20.86
C LEU A 14 -8.19 -21.41 -19.93
N ALA A 15 -8.55 -21.77 -18.70
CA ALA A 15 -8.83 -20.81 -17.64
C ALA A 15 -7.49 -20.31 -17.07
N SER A 16 -6.96 -19.23 -17.65
CA SER A 16 -5.81 -18.52 -17.08
C SER A 16 -6.20 -17.89 -15.75
N ALA A 17 -5.67 -18.43 -14.64
CA ALA A 17 -5.77 -17.82 -13.33
C ALA A 17 -4.99 -16.51 -13.31
N THR A 18 -5.68 -15.38 -13.41
CA THR A 18 -5.09 -14.06 -13.15
C THR A 18 -4.79 -13.94 -11.67
N VAL A 19 -3.53 -14.12 -11.28
CA VAL A 19 -3.04 -13.74 -9.96
C VAL A 19 -3.24 -12.23 -9.81
N GLY A 20 -4.25 -11.84 -9.03
CA GLY A 20 -4.48 -10.45 -8.69
C GLY A 20 -3.33 -9.96 -7.81
N ALA A 21 -2.53 -9.02 -8.31
CA ALA A 21 -1.65 -8.23 -7.46
C ALA A 21 -2.53 -7.42 -6.49
N GLY A 22 -2.60 -7.85 -5.23
CA GLY A 22 -3.34 -7.11 -4.20
C GLY A 22 -2.79 -5.69 -4.07
N CYS A 23 -3.64 -4.69 -4.25
CA CYS A 23 -3.26 -3.30 -4.00
C CYS A 23 -3.03 -3.10 -2.49
N VAL A 24 -1.86 -2.58 -2.12
CA VAL A 24 -1.60 -2.17 -0.74
C VAL A 24 -2.39 -0.89 -0.50
N SER A 25 -3.47 -1.00 0.28
CA SER A 25 -4.28 0.14 0.70
C SER A 25 -3.81 0.64 2.08
N THR A 26 -3.50 1.92 2.19
CA THR A 26 -3.28 2.58 3.49
C THR A 26 -4.63 2.88 4.13
N ARG A 27 -4.77 2.62 5.44
CA ARG A 27 -5.99 2.95 6.17
C ARG A 27 -6.01 4.43 6.51
N GLY A 28 -7.14 5.10 6.25
CA GLY A 28 -7.40 6.47 6.69
C GLY A 28 -6.98 7.57 5.70
N PRO A 29 -7.31 8.83 6.00
CA PRO A 29 -7.01 9.97 5.12
C PRO A 29 -5.51 10.30 5.12
N SER A 30 -5.02 10.78 3.97
CA SER A 30 -3.69 11.40 3.88
C SER A 30 -3.71 12.81 4.45
N VAL A 31 -2.59 13.26 5.02
CA VAL A 31 -2.41 14.66 5.43
C VAL A 31 -2.11 15.51 4.19
N PRO A 32 -2.90 16.55 3.88
CA PRO A 32 -2.65 17.40 2.72
C PRO A 32 -1.44 18.32 2.95
N GLN A 33 -0.80 18.75 1.88
CA GLN A 33 0.31 19.71 1.95
C GLN A 33 -0.14 21.02 2.62
N GLY A 34 0.70 21.57 3.48
CA GLY A 34 0.43 22.83 4.20
C GLY A 34 -0.48 22.68 5.42
N ALA A 35 -1.08 21.51 5.64
CA ALA A 35 -1.75 21.22 6.90
C ALA A 35 -0.74 21.05 8.05
N ILE A 36 -1.21 21.31 9.27
CA ILE A 36 -0.47 21.01 10.49
C ILE A 36 -0.30 19.48 10.57
N ALA A 37 0.94 19.03 10.78
CA ALA A 37 1.23 17.62 10.96
C ALA A 37 0.58 17.09 12.25
N PRO A 38 -0.05 15.90 12.23
CA PRO A 38 -0.62 15.30 13.44
C PRO A 38 0.45 15.09 14.52
N SER A 39 0.09 15.34 15.78
CA SER A 39 0.97 15.05 16.90
C SER A 39 1.22 13.54 17.03
N PHE A 40 2.41 13.18 17.45
CA PHE A 40 2.76 11.82 17.83
C PHE A 40 3.73 11.82 18.99
N THR A 41 3.73 10.70 19.71
CA THR A 41 4.78 10.32 20.66
C THR A 41 5.15 8.87 20.38
N LEU A 42 6.43 8.63 20.14
CA LEU A 42 6.98 7.30 19.82
C LEU A 42 8.15 6.97 20.74
N LYS A 43 8.43 5.68 20.90
CA LYS A 43 9.65 5.21 21.58
C LYS A 43 10.80 5.22 20.59
N SER A 44 11.95 5.75 21.02
CA SER A 44 13.20 5.64 20.29
C SER A 44 13.79 4.23 20.45
N HIS A 45 14.83 3.93 19.67
CA HIS A 45 15.61 2.69 19.82
C HIS A 45 16.29 2.56 21.20
N LEU A 46 16.43 3.66 21.95
CA LEU A 46 16.96 3.67 23.32
C LEU A 46 15.86 3.54 24.38
N GLY A 47 14.60 3.36 23.98
CA GLY A 47 13.44 3.29 24.89
C GLY A 47 12.96 4.65 25.43
N THR A 48 13.62 5.74 25.07
CA THR A 48 13.19 7.11 25.42
C THR A 48 12.00 7.55 24.58
N GLU A 49 11.20 8.49 25.08
CA GLU A 49 10.10 9.07 24.31
C GLU A 49 10.57 10.21 23.42
N VAL A 50 10.01 10.26 22.22
CA VAL A 50 10.22 11.32 21.24
C VAL A 50 8.85 11.77 20.75
N SER A 51 8.58 13.08 20.84
CA SER A 51 7.34 13.68 20.34
C SER A 51 7.62 14.63 19.19
N LEU A 52 6.62 14.86 18.34
CA LEU A 52 6.74 15.85 17.26
C LEU A 52 7.05 17.25 17.82
N ASP A 53 6.42 17.62 18.93
CA ASP A 53 6.61 18.92 19.57
C ASP A 53 8.06 19.11 20.04
N SER A 54 8.69 18.06 20.62
CA SER A 54 10.08 18.17 21.08
C SER A 54 11.10 18.24 19.95
N LEU A 55 10.80 17.59 18.81
CA LEU A 55 11.62 17.68 17.59
C LEU A 55 11.51 19.07 16.95
N THR A 56 10.28 19.57 16.81
CA THR A 56 10.02 20.85 16.14
C THR A 56 10.42 22.07 16.96
N ALA A 57 10.48 21.95 18.29
CA ALA A 57 11.03 22.97 19.17
C ALA A 57 12.51 23.31 18.86
N GLN A 58 13.25 22.39 18.22
CA GLN A 58 14.66 22.55 17.87
C GLN A 58 14.87 22.99 16.42
N GLY A 59 13.81 22.98 15.60
CA GLY A 59 13.86 23.30 14.17
C GLY A 59 12.94 22.40 13.34
N PRO A 60 12.94 22.53 12.00
CA PRO A 60 12.10 21.69 11.14
C PRO A 60 12.43 20.20 11.29
N ALA A 61 11.39 19.37 11.34
CA ALA A 61 11.53 17.91 11.37
C ALA A 61 11.21 17.29 10.00
N VAL A 62 12.00 16.30 9.59
CA VAL A 62 11.72 15.46 8.41
C VAL A 62 11.28 14.09 8.89
N LEU A 63 10.11 13.63 8.44
CA LEU A 63 9.57 12.32 8.77
C LEU A 63 9.84 11.34 7.62
N VAL A 64 10.45 10.20 7.94
CA VAL A 64 10.71 9.12 7.00
C VAL A 64 9.93 7.89 7.44
N PHE A 65 9.02 7.42 6.59
CA PHE A 65 8.21 6.23 6.84
C PHE A 65 8.74 5.04 6.05
N TYR A 66 8.66 3.89 6.70
CA TYR A 66 9.69 2.91 6.56
C TYR A 66 8.98 1.57 6.85
N ARG A 67 8.89 0.67 5.87
CA ARG A 67 8.14 -0.59 5.99
C ARG A 67 9.01 -1.67 6.66
N GLY A 68 8.63 -2.10 7.86
CA GLY A 68 9.28 -3.21 8.57
C GLY A 68 10.11 -2.77 9.77
N PHE A 69 10.95 -3.67 10.26
CA PHE A 69 11.93 -3.44 11.34
C PHE A 69 13.33 -3.45 10.72
N TRP A 70 14.14 -2.46 11.09
CA TRP A 70 15.59 -2.32 10.82
C TRP A 70 16.34 -2.38 12.13
#